data_AF-A0A2K2G4J9-F1
#
_entry.id   AF-A0A2K2G4J9-F1
#
_cell.length_a   1.000
_cell.length_b   1.000
_cell.length_c   1.000
_cell.angle_alpha   90.00
_cell.angle_beta   90.00
_cell.angle_gamma   90.00
#
_symmetry.space_group_name_H-M   'P 1'
#
loop_
_entity.id
_entity.type
_entity.pdbx_description
1 polymer ?
#
loop_
_entity_poly.entity_id
_entity_poly.type
_entity_poly.pdbx_seq_one_letter_code
_entity_poly.pdbx_strand_id
1 'polypeptide(L)'
;MKTPAALLFSALTLAACSQEGPGETPAPQPAAEVTGAAVDCLTVNRFNTTRIRDDNTIDFIGGAGGQVWRVTLPNRCNGLKSAGTFTYETSLSQLCRQDIIYPLQQIGGGWQRMGGCGMGPFVPVKLAK
;
A
#
# COMPACT_ATOMS: atom_id res chain seq x y z
N MET A 1 58.20 7.72 50.87
CA MET A 1 57.47 8.97 50.55
C MET A 1 56.24 8.62 49.72
N LYS A 2 55.06 9.17 50.07
CA LYS A 2 53.82 9.24 49.26
C LYS A 2 53.17 7.93 48.74
N THR A 3 52.17 7.44 49.49
CA THR A 3 50.84 7.04 48.97
C THR A 3 50.14 8.26 48.31
N PRO A 4 49.09 8.14 47.46
CA PRO A 4 47.88 7.29 47.59
C PRO A 4 47.62 6.47 46.30
N ALA A 5 46.45 5.90 45.95
CA ALA A 5 45.08 5.97 46.50
C ALA A 5 44.27 4.67 46.24
N ALA A 6 43.02 4.62 46.70
CA ALA A 6 42.00 3.66 46.26
C ALA A 6 40.94 4.37 45.39
N LEU A 7 40.47 3.70 44.33
CA LEU A 7 39.29 4.11 43.57
C LEU A 7 38.41 2.89 43.25
N LEU A 8 37.25 2.83 43.88
CA LEU A 8 36.11 2.00 43.48
C LEU A 8 35.45 2.65 42.26
N PHE A 9 35.18 1.88 41.20
CA PHE A 9 34.21 2.27 40.18
C PHE A 9 33.42 1.06 39.68
N SER A 10 32.11 1.09 39.92
CA SER A 10 31.16 0.12 39.38
C SER A 10 30.94 0.36 37.88
N ALA A 11 30.81 -0.71 37.10
CA ALA A 11 30.26 -0.69 35.76
C ALA A 11 29.11 -1.70 35.69
N LEU A 12 27.90 -1.23 36.00
CA LEU A 12 26.65 -1.98 35.87
C LEU A 12 25.86 -1.35 34.70
N THR A 13 25.06 -2.16 33.99
CA THR A 13 24.03 -1.74 33.01
C THR A 13 24.53 -1.22 31.64
N LEU A 14 23.81 -1.31 30.50
CA LEU A 14 22.56 -2.02 30.14
C LEU A 14 22.77 -2.84 28.86
N ALA A 15 22.19 -4.05 28.77
CA ALA A 15 21.90 -4.67 27.47
C ALA A 15 20.59 -4.08 26.92
N ALA A 16 20.68 -2.98 26.19
CA ALA A 16 19.53 -2.35 25.54
C ALA A 16 19.17 -3.08 24.23
N CYS A 17 18.51 -4.23 24.35
CA CYS A 17 17.84 -4.86 23.22
C CYS A 17 16.56 -4.06 22.88
N SER A 18 16.67 -3.07 21.99
CA SER A 18 15.50 -2.49 21.33
C SER A 18 14.79 -3.60 20.55
N GLN A 19 13.69 -4.13 21.10
CA GLN A 19 12.78 -4.99 20.36
C GLN A 19 12.00 -4.12 19.38
N GLU A 20 12.57 -3.94 18.20
CA GLU A 20 11.86 -3.43 17.03
C GLU A 20 10.75 -4.44 16.70
N GLY A 21 9.54 -4.22 17.22
CA GLY A 21 8.38 -5.04 16.90
C GLY A 21 8.04 -4.94 15.41
N PRO A 22 7.25 -5.88 14.85
CA PRO A 22 6.77 -5.76 13.48
C PRO A 22 6.08 -4.40 13.30
N GLY A 23 6.65 -3.55 12.46
CA GLY A 23 6.15 -2.19 12.27
C GLY A 23 4.73 -2.21 11.71
N GLU A 24 3.75 -1.85 12.55
CA GLU A 24 2.35 -1.67 12.18
C GLU A 24 2.31 -0.72 10.97
N THR A 25 1.93 -1.23 9.80
CA THR A 25 1.86 -0.39 8.60
C THR A 25 0.71 0.61 8.78
N PRO A 26 0.96 1.94 8.72
CA PRO A 26 -0.08 2.92 8.95
C PRO A 26 -1.26 2.73 8.00
N ALA A 27 -2.49 2.81 8.54
CA ALA A 27 -3.69 2.56 7.76
C ALA A 27 -3.84 3.54 6.56
N PRO A 28 -4.30 3.06 5.39
CA PRO A 28 -4.43 3.87 4.16
C PRO A 28 -5.33 5.10 4.35
N GLN A 29 -4.77 6.28 4.07
CA GLN A 29 -5.44 7.57 4.25
C GLN A 29 -6.01 8.17 2.95
N PRO A 30 -7.07 9.01 3.05
CA PRO A 30 -8.08 9.02 4.12
C PRO A 30 -8.71 7.65 4.38
N ALA A 31 -9.18 7.51 5.62
CA ALA A 31 -10.04 6.41 6.06
C ALA A 31 -11.26 6.27 5.14
N ALA A 32 -11.77 5.05 5.03
CA ALA A 32 -12.86 4.71 4.13
C ALA A 32 -13.96 3.94 4.89
N GLU A 33 -15.17 4.47 4.84
CA GLU A 33 -16.39 3.84 5.34
C GLU A 33 -17.02 3.00 4.21
N VAL A 34 -17.31 1.72 4.45
CA VAL A 34 -17.92 0.83 3.44
C VAL A 34 -19.38 1.21 3.24
N THR A 35 -19.79 1.44 2.00
CA THR A 35 -21.16 1.92 1.66
C THR A 35 -22.02 0.88 0.95
N GLY A 36 -21.50 -0.33 0.69
CA GLY A 36 -22.25 -1.39 0.04
C GLY A 36 -21.43 -2.68 -0.14
N ALA A 37 -22.05 -3.68 -0.76
CA ALA A 37 -21.40 -4.95 -1.05
C ALA A 37 -20.23 -4.78 -2.04
N ALA A 38 -19.17 -5.55 -1.83
CA ALA A 38 -18.05 -5.61 -2.76
C ALA A 38 -18.46 -6.27 -4.09
N VAL A 39 -17.87 -5.83 -5.20
CA VAL A 39 -18.08 -6.44 -6.52
C VAL A 39 -16.80 -7.07 -7.06
N ASP A 40 -16.94 -8.23 -7.70
CA ASP A 40 -15.81 -9.02 -8.20
C ASP A 40 -15.18 -8.42 -9.48
N CYS A 41 -15.96 -7.69 -10.30
CA CYS A 41 -15.47 -7.03 -11.51
C CYS A 41 -16.07 -5.62 -11.66
N LEU A 42 -15.23 -4.67 -12.07
CA LEU A 42 -15.60 -3.28 -12.33
C LEU A 42 -15.35 -2.93 -13.80
N THR A 43 -16.39 -2.52 -14.53
CA THR A 43 -16.27 -2.12 -15.95
C THR A 43 -15.33 -0.92 -16.09
N VAL A 44 -14.41 -0.96 -17.05
CA VAL A 44 -13.32 0.05 -17.15
C VAL A 44 -13.80 1.48 -17.39
N ASN A 45 -15.04 1.67 -17.86
CA ASN A 45 -15.67 2.99 -18.05
C ASN A 45 -16.34 3.55 -16.77
N ARG A 46 -16.40 2.78 -15.67
CA ARG A 46 -16.95 3.23 -14.38
C ARG A 46 -16.00 4.14 -13.62
N PHE A 47 -14.69 4.01 -13.85
CA PHE A 47 -13.65 4.81 -13.23
C PHE A 47 -12.82 5.51 -14.30
N ASN A 48 -12.26 6.67 -13.96
CA ASN A 48 -11.32 7.40 -14.80
C ASN A 48 -10.04 7.80 -14.06
N THR A 49 -10.02 7.60 -12.74
CA THR A 49 -8.93 7.99 -11.85
C THR A 49 -8.61 6.83 -10.92
N THR A 50 -7.34 6.50 -10.78
CA THR A 50 -6.83 5.60 -9.75
C THR A 50 -5.96 6.38 -8.76
N ARG A 51 -6.05 6.02 -7.48
CA ARG A 51 -5.28 6.63 -6.38
C ARG A 51 -4.67 5.54 -5.51
N ILE A 52 -3.40 5.27 -5.75
CA ILE A 52 -2.59 4.36 -4.93
C ILE A 52 -2.39 5.00 -3.54
N ARG A 53 -2.92 4.36 -2.50
CA ARG A 53 -2.83 4.84 -1.11
C ARG A 53 -1.55 4.36 -0.45
N ASP A 54 -1.22 3.08 -0.63
CA ASP A 54 0.00 2.40 -0.17
C ASP A 54 0.31 1.22 -1.11
N ASP A 55 1.22 0.31 -0.72
CA ASP A 55 1.57 -0.88 -1.51
C ASP A 55 0.49 -1.99 -1.50
N ASN A 56 -0.62 -1.82 -0.77
CA ASN A 56 -1.71 -2.77 -0.65
C ASN A 56 -3.06 -2.22 -1.09
N THR A 57 -3.20 -0.90 -1.31
CA THR A 57 -4.51 -0.25 -1.36
C THR A 57 -4.61 0.73 -2.52
N ILE A 58 -5.61 0.52 -3.38
CA ILE A 58 -5.88 1.34 -4.56
C ILE A 58 -7.34 1.77 -4.54
N ASP A 59 -7.58 3.08 -4.64
CA ASP A 59 -8.92 3.61 -4.83
C ASP A 59 -9.17 3.89 -6.32
N PHE A 60 -10.21 3.28 -6.86
CA PHE A 60 -10.76 3.53 -8.19
C PHE A 60 -11.88 4.55 -8.06
N ILE A 61 -11.86 5.61 -8.87
CA ILE A 61 -12.75 6.77 -8.72
C ILE A 61 -13.37 7.10 -10.09
N GLY A 62 -14.69 7.32 -10.10
CA GLY A 62 -15.41 7.83 -11.27
C GLY A 62 -16.92 7.70 -11.18
N GLY A 63 -17.57 7.61 -12.34
CA GLY A 63 -19.02 7.61 -12.45
C GLY A 63 -19.67 8.96 -12.11
N ALA A 64 -20.99 9.04 -12.26
CA ALA A 64 -21.75 10.19 -11.80
C ALA A 64 -21.69 10.28 -10.26
N GLY A 65 -21.34 11.44 -9.73
CA GLY A 65 -21.21 11.67 -8.28
C GLY A 65 -19.85 11.29 -7.67
N GLY A 66 -18.87 10.84 -8.46
CA GLY A 66 -17.51 10.57 -7.97
C GLY A 66 -17.44 9.38 -7.01
N GLN A 67 -18.11 8.28 -7.36
CA GLN A 67 -18.10 7.04 -6.60
C GLN A 67 -16.67 6.52 -6.46
N VAL A 68 -16.34 6.02 -5.26
CA VAL A 68 -15.04 5.44 -4.92
C VAL A 68 -15.21 3.95 -4.64
N TRP A 69 -14.36 3.13 -5.23
CA TRP A 69 -14.17 1.74 -4.86
C TRP A 69 -12.75 1.55 -4.33
N ARG A 70 -12.62 1.11 -3.08
CA ARG A 70 -11.33 0.71 -2.50
C ARG A 70 -11.10 -0.76 -2.79
N VAL A 71 -9.95 -1.05 -3.39
CA VAL A 71 -9.40 -2.41 -3.50
C VAL A 71 -8.25 -2.54 -2.50
N THR A 72 -8.32 -3.55 -1.66
CA THR A 72 -7.18 -4.02 -0.87
C THR A 72 -6.65 -5.30 -1.53
N LEU A 73 -5.39 -5.26 -1.97
CA LEU A 73 -4.70 -6.35 -2.62
C LEU A 73 -4.40 -7.46 -1.58
N PRO A 74 -4.59 -8.75 -1.93
CA PRO A 74 -4.42 -9.87 -1.01
C PRO A 74 -2.97 -10.06 -0.54
N ASN A 75 -2.00 -9.53 -1.29
CA ASN A 75 -0.59 -9.51 -0.95
C ASN A 75 -0.02 -8.11 -1.21
N ARG A 76 1.04 -7.73 -0.49
CA ARG A 76 1.74 -6.46 -0.71
C ARG A 76 2.34 -6.40 -2.12
N CYS A 77 2.01 -5.36 -2.86
CA CYS A 77 2.58 -5.06 -4.16
C CYS A 77 3.80 -4.16 -4.00
N ASN A 78 4.98 -4.76 -3.81
CA ASN A 78 6.21 -4.03 -3.47
C ASN A 78 6.56 -2.96 -4.52
N GLY A 79 6.62 -1.70 -4.08
CA GLY A 79 6.95 -0.57 -4.95
C GLY A 79 5.79 -0.02 -5.77
N LEU A 80 4.56 -0.46 -5.53
CA LEU A 80 3.36 0.12 -6.14
C LEU A 80 3.19 1.60 -5.76
N LYS A 81 3.41 1.96 -4.48
CA LYS A 81 3.27 3.35 -4.02
C LYS A 81 4.35 4.26 -4.58
N SER A 82 5.59 3.78 -4.70
CA SER A 82 6.71 4.55 -5.25
C SER A 82 6.68 4.65 -6.78
N ALA A 83 6.14 3.64 -7.47
CA ALA A 83 5.84 3.73 -8.91
C ALA A 83 4.79 4.81 -9.21
N GLY A 84 3.81 5.01 -8.31
CA GLY A 84 2.77 6.03 -8.44
C GLY A 84 1.73 5.77 -9.55
N THR A 85 2.00 4.80 -10.44
CA THR A 85 1.11 4.34 -11.50
C THR A 85 1.33 2.85 -11.80
N PHE A 86 0.35 2.23 -12.43
CA PHE A 86 0.37 0.82 -12.82
C PHE A 86 -0.38 0.60 -14.13
N THR A 87 -0.05 -0.47 -14.82
CA THR A 87 -0.86 -1.03 -15.93
C THR A 87 -1.52 -2.32 -15.47
N TYR A 88 -2.50 -2.79 -16.23
CA TYR A 88 -3.24 -4.02 -15.96
C TYR A 88 -3.69 -4.63 -17.28
N GLU A 89 -3.84 -5.95 -17.29
CA GLU A 89 -4.40 -6.69 -18.42
C GLU A 89 -5.80 -7.15 -18.03
N THR A 90 -6.81 -6.56 -18.66
CA THR A 90 -8.22 -6.81 -18.36
C THR A 90 -8.72 -8.10 -18.98
N SER A 91 -9.45 -8.90 -18.21
CA SER A 91 -10.07 -10.13 -18.71
C SER A 91 -11.00 -9.93 -19.93
N LEU A 92 -11.83 -8.87 -19.95
CA LEU A 92 -12.66 -8.42 -21.10
C LEU A 92 -13.50 -7.20 -20.68
N SER A 93 -13.19 -5.98 -21.16
CA SER A 93 -13.93 -4.71 -20.88
C SER A 93 -14.15 -4.34 -19.40
N GLN A 94 -13.59 -5.11 -18.48
CA GLN A 94 -13.76 -5.05 -17.04
C GLN A 94 -12.43 -5.41 -16.38
N LEU A 95 -12.21 -4.87 -15.20
CA LEU A 95 -11.10 -5.21 -14.32
C LEU A 95 -11.67 -6.05 -13.17
N CYS A 96 -11.21 -7.29 -13.03
CA CYS A 96 -11.73 -8.28 -12.09
C CYS A 96 -10.76 -8.53 -10.93
N ARG A 97 -11.27 -9.05 -9.80
CA ARG A 97 -10.46 -9.33 -8.59
C ARG A 97 -9.36 -10.38 -8.78
N GLN A 98 -9.39 -11.12 -9.89
CA GLN A 98 -8.39 -12.12 -10.27
C GLN A 98 -7.39 -11.58 -11.32
N ASP A 99 -7.61 -10.39 -11.88
CA ASP A 99 -6.68 -9.78 -12.84
C ASP A 99 -5.35 -9.39 -12.14
N ILE A 100 -4.32 -9.15 -12.94
CA ILE A 100 -2.98 -8.79 -12.46
C ILE A 100 -2.67 -7.34 -12.81
N ILE A 101 -2.22 -6.57 -11.81
CA ILE A 101 -1.62 -5.25 -12.02
C ILE A 101 -0.11 -5.34 -12.07
N TYR A 102 0.51 -4.43 -12.81
CA TYR A 102 1.95 -4.27 -12.89
C TYR A 102 2.29 -2.81 -12.60
N PRO A 103 2.93 -2.47 -11.47
CA PRO A 103 3.48 -1.14 -11.25
C PRO A 103 4.41 -0.76 -12.40
N LEU A 104 4.40 0.51 -12.81
CA LEU A 104 5.27 0.99 -13.88
C LEU A 104 6.37 1.88 -13.31
N GLN A 105 7.63 1.55 -13.59
CA GLN A 105 8.77 2.41 -13.26
C GLN A 105 9.41 2.97 -14.53
N GLN A 106 9.94 4.19 -14.44
CA GLN A 106 10.68 4.80 -15.54
C GLN A 106 12.17 4.46 -15.39
N ILE A 107 12.67 3.59 -16.26
CA ILE A 107 14.04 3.05 -16.23
C ILE A 107 14.64 3.20 -17.63
N GLY A 108 15.85 3.75 -17.72
CA GLY A 108 16.55 3.93 -19.01
C GLY A 108 15.80 4.80 -20.03
N GLY A 109 14.91 5.68 -19.58
CA GLY A 109 14.07 6.53 -20.45
C GLY A 109 12.76 5.89 -20.91
N GLY A 110 12.50 4.62 -20.60
CA GLY A 110 11.25 3.91 -20.93
C GLY A 110 10.44 3.53 -19.71
N TRP A 111 9.15 3.20 -19.91
CA TRP A 111 8.31 2.58 -18.89
C TRP A 111 8.51 1.06 -18.87
N GLN A 112 8.81 0.50 -17.70
CA GLN A 112 8.96 -0.94 -17.50
C GLN A 112 7.92 -1.44 -16.50
N ARG A 113 7.34 -2.62 -16.79
CA ARG A 113 6.48 -3.34 -15.85
C ARG A 113 7.33 -3.97 -14.76
N MET A 114 6.95 -3.74 -13.51
CA MET A 114 7.53 -4.39 -12.34
C MET A 114 6.83 -5.72 -12.05
N GLY A 115 7.19 -6.38 -10.94
CA GLY A 115 6.57 -7.62 -10.49
C GLY A 115 5.04 -7.51 -10.43
N GLY A 116 4.36 -8.49 -11.02
CA GLY A 116 2.89 -8.52 -11.07
C GLY A 116 2.26 -8.79 -9.71
N CYS A 117 1.13 -8.16 -9.45
CA CYS A 117 0.38 -8.25 -8.20
C CYS A 117 -1.07 -8.61 -8.49
N GLY A 118 -1.61 -9.61 -7.78
CA GLY A 118 -3.02 -9.97 -7.90
C GLY A 118 -3.94 -8.85 -7.38
N MET A 119 -5.05 -8.63 -8.08
CA MET A 119 -6.10 -7.69 -7.69
C MET A 119 -6.87 -8.17 -6.44
N GLY A 120 -7.79 -7.35 -5.94
CA GLY A 120 -8.78 -7.69 -4.91
C GLY A 120 -10.19 -7.24 -5.31
N PRO A 121 -11.23 -7.57 -4.52
CA PRO A 121 -12.60 -7.15 -4.80
C PRO A 121 -12.76 -5.63 -4.65
N PHE A 122 -13.69 -5.05 -5.42
CA PHE A 122 -13.96 -3.62 -5.45
C PHE A 122 -15.01 -3.25 -4.40
N VAL A 123 -14.58 -2.74 -3.25
CA VAL A 123 -15.47 -2.36 -2.14
C VAL A 123 -15.92 -0.91 -2.34
N PRO A 124 -17.22 -0.62 -2.53
CA PRO A 124 -17.70 0.76 -2.60
C PRO A 124 -17.53 1.45 -1.24
N VAL A 125 -16.96 2.64 -1.23
CA VAL A 125 -16.62 3.38 -0.01
C VAL A 125 -16.96 4.86 -0.10
N LYS A 126 -17.11 5.48 1.08
CA LYS A 126 -17.10 6.92 1.30
C LYS A 126 -15.81 7.27 2.03
N LEU A 127 -15.07 8.23 1.49
CA LEU A 127 -13.83 8.70 2.11
C LEU A 127 -14.13 9.71 3.22
N ALA A 128 -13.34 9.65 4.29
CA ALA A 128 -13.25 10.74 5.25
C ALA A 128 -12.75 12.03 4.56
N LYS A 129 -13.18 13.18 5.09
CA LYS A 129 -12.69 14.51 4.69
C LYS A 129 -11.34 14.82 5.33
#